data_AF-A0A2A9FMI7-F1
#
_entry.id   AF-A0A2A9FMI7-F1
#
_cell.length_a   1.000
_cell.length_b   1.000
_cell.length_c   1.000
_cell.angle_alpha   90.00
_cell.angle_beta   90.00
_cell.angle_gamma   90.00
#
_symmetry.space_group_name_H-M   'P 1'
#
loop_
_entity.id
_entity.type
_entity.pdbx_description
1 polymer ?
#
loop_
_entity_poly.entity_id
_entity_poly.type
_entity_poly.pdbx_seq_one_letter_code
_entity_poly.pdbx_strand_id
1 'polypeptide(L)'
;MTDQIRVAIAGYGNLGRGVEASLAQNPDMELICVFSRRDSASVTLLDRKVPVYAMADVEQYQDEVDVMILCGGSKADLPEQGPYLTQFFNTVDSFDTHAKVNEHFAALNDAAQKSGNIALLAAGWDPGLASLNRLFGETILPESNTDTDTQNKQIIECSLALGSNFEFTARVLVAYARAVFRLARSGEIGAKTVFDVAPGLLSPKSPSQLRKELL
;
A
#
# COMPACT_ATOMS: atom_id res chain seq x y z
N MET A 1 17.36 -6.73 -18.52
CA MET A 1 16.21 -7.34 -17.82
C MET A 1 15.97 -6.46 -16.61
N THR A 2 14.86 -5.75 -16.57
CA THR A 2 14.44 -5.08 -15.32
C THR A 2 13.90 -6.18 -14.43
N ASP A 3 14.58 -6.46 -13.31
CA ASP A 3 14.09 -7.44 -12.33
C ASP A 3 12.65 -7.06 -11.93
N GLN A 4 11.72 -8.00 -12.10
CA GLN A 4 10.33 -7.81 -11.68
C GLN A 4 10.29 -7.69 -10.16
N ILE A 5 9.42 -6.82 -9.65
CA ILE A 5 9.23 -6.65 -8.21
C ILE A 5 8.53 -7.89 -7.67
N ARG A 6 9.18 -8.63 -6.79
CA ARG A 6 8.65 -9.85 -6.17
C ARG A 6 7.74 -9.49 -5.02
N VAL A 7 6.45 -9.75 -5.19
CA VAL A 7 5.40 -9.40 -4.24
C VAL A 7 4.86 -10.65 -3.56
N ALA A 8 4.65 -10.58 -2.25
CA ALA A 8 3.87 -11.58 -1.52
C ALA A 8 2.63 -10.94 -0.87
N ILE A 9 1.62 -11.77 -0.60
CA ILE A 9 0.38 -11.34 0.05
C ILE A 9 0.27 -12.00 1.42
N ALA A 10 0.08 -11.21 2.47
CA ALA A 10 -0.26 -11.70 3.80
C ALA A 10 -1.77 -11.60 4.03
N GLY A 11 -2.47 -12.74 3.97
CA GLY A 11 -3.93 -12.82 4.15
C GLY A 11 -4.72 -12.82 2.83
N TYR A 12 -5.61 -13.80 2.67
CA TYR A 12 -6.30 -14.05 1.40
C TYR A 12 -7.83 -13.97 1.52
N GLY A 13 -8.30 -12.80 2.00
CA GLY A 13 -9.70 -12.38 2.00
C GLY A 13 -10.12 -11.71 0.69
N ASN A 14 -11.12 -10.83 0.74
CA ASN A 14 -11.54 -10.04 -0.43
C ASN A 14 -10.40 -9.14 -0.95
N LEU A 15 -9.69 -8.46 -0.04
CA LEU A 15 -8.58 -7.59 -0.39
C LEU A 15 -7.42 -8.36 -1.04
N GLY A 16 -7.01 -9.51 -0.45
CA GLY A 16 -5.97 -10.36 -1.02
C GLY A 16 -6.30 -10.89 -2.42
N ARG A 17 -7.56 -11.30 -2.67
CA ARG A 17 -8.03 -11.62 -4.04
C ARG A 17 -7.93 -10.43 -4.99
N GLY A 18 -8.32 -9.24 -4.52
CA GLY A 18 -8.18 -8.01 -5.29
C GLY A 18 -6.73 -7.69 -5.62
N VAL A 19 -5.79 -7.96 -4.70
CA VAL A 19 -4.35 -7.72 -4.91
C VAL A 19 -3.81 -8.66 -5.96
N GLU A 20 -4.12 -9.96 -5.88
CA GLU A 20 -3.74 -10.93 -6.94
C GLU A 20 -4.29 -10.51 -8.31
N ALA A 21 -5.58 -10.15 -8.40
CA ALA A 21 -6.19 -9.68 -9.65
C ALA A 21 -5.57 -8.37 -10.18
N SER A 22 -5.11 -7.48 -9.29
CA SER A 22 -4.41 -6.25 -9.65
C SER A 22 -2.97 -6.52 -10.10
N LEU A 23 -2.26 -7.46 -9.47
CA LEU A 23 -0.90 -7.84 -9.85
C LEU A 23 -0.86 -8.39 -11.28
N ALA A 24 -1.88 -9.15 -11.70
CA ALA A 24 -2.00 -9.62 -13.09
C ALA A 24 -2.07 -8.49 -14.15
N GLN A 25 -2.37 -7.25 -13.73
CA GLN A 25 -2.40 -6.05 -14.59
C GLN A 25 -1.11 -5.20 -14.50
N ASN A 26 -0.14 -5.60 -13.68
CA ASN A 26 1.11 -4.88 -13.44
C ASN A 26 2.31 -5.78 -13.83
N PRO A 27 2.72 -5.81 -15.11
CA PRO A 27 3.72 -6.78 -15.60
C PRO A 27 5.14 -6.55 -15.06
N ASP A 28 5.40 -5.42 -14.40
CA ASP A 28 6.64 -5.15 -13.70
C ASP A 28 6.68 -5.75 -12.28
N MET A 29 5.62 -6.45 -11.87
CA MET A 29 5.51 -7.15 -10.59
C MET A 29 5.11 -8.61 -10.79
N GLU A 30 5.55 -9.47 -9.89
CA GLU A 30 5.21 -10.90 -9.87
C GLU A 30 4.71 -11.29 -8.48
N LEU A 31 3.57 -11.99 -8.42
CA LEU A 31 3.10 -12.61 -7.18
C LEU A 31 3.84 -13.93 -6.96
N ILE A 32 4.77 -13.96 -6.00
CA ILE A 32 5.60 -15.16 -5.77
C ILE A 32 4.97 -16.13 -4.78
N CYS A 33 4.19 -15.66 -3.81
CA CYS A 33 3.48 -16.51 -2.84
C CYS A 33 2.38 -15.77 -2.06
N VAL A 34 1.53 -16.54 -1.39
CA VAL A 34 0.52 -16.04 -0.45
C VAL A 34 0.68 -16.72 0.90
N PHE A 35 0.74 -15.92 1.98
CA PHE A 35 0.76 -16.42 3.35
C PHE A 35 -0.64 -16.41 3.97
N SER A 36 -1.03 -17.51 4.60
CA SER A 36 -2.31 -17.63 5.28
C SER A 36 -2.21 -18.21 6.69
N ARG A 37 -3.09 -17.77 7.57
CA ARG A 37 -3.35 -18.42 8.88
C ARG A 37 -4.27 -19.63 8.76
N ARG A 38 -5.03 -19.72 7.67
CA ARG A 38 -5.85 -20.90 7.35
C ARG A 38 -4.95 -22.01 6.82
N ASP A 39 -5.43 -23.24 6.88
CA ASP A 39 -4.82 -24.37 6.19
C ASP A 39 -4.61 -24.01 4.71
N SER A 40 -3.37 -24.15 4.20
CA SER A 40 -3.00 -23.77 2.84
C SER A 40 -3.82 -24.52 1.80
N ALA A 41 -4.19 -25.79 2.06
CA ALA A 41 -5.04 -26.58 1.18
C ALA A 41 -6.47 -26.01 1.04
N SER A 42 -6.92 -25.20 2.00
CA SER A 42 -8.24 -24.55 1.98
C SER A 42 -8.26 -23.21 1.22
N VAL A 43 -7.09 -22.70 0.81
CA VAL A 43 -6.96 -21.41 0.13
C VAL A 43 -6.81 -21.64 -1.37
N THR A 44 -7.85 -21.30 -2.13
CA THR A 44 -7.82 -21.37 -3.59
C THR A 44 -7.53 -19.99 -4.18
N LEU A 45 -6.39 -19.86 -4.85
CA LEU A 45 -5.96 -18.66 -5.56
C LEU A 45 -6.58 -18.55 -6.96
N LEU A 46 -6.51 -17.36 -7.57
CA LEU A 46 -6.90 -17.17 -8.98
C LEU A 46 -5.89 -17.87 -9.90
N ASP A 47 -4.59 -17.71 -9.65
CA ASP A 47 -3.53 -18.49 -10.26
C ASP A 47 -3.10 -19.64 -9.35
N ARG A 48 -3.41 -20.87 -9.77
CA ARG A 48 -3.08 -22.10 -9.02
C ARG A 48 -1.59 -22.44 -9.05
N LYS A 49 -0.77 -21.73 -9.82
CA LYS A 49 0.69 -21.91 -9.83
C LYS A 49 1.37 -21.19 -8.67
N VAL A 50 0.73 -20.16 -8.13
CA VAL A 50 1.27 -19.41 -6.99
C VAL A 50 1.14 -20.28 -5.73
N PRO A 51 2.24 -20.51 -5.00
CA PRO A 51 2.19 -21.31 -3.78
C PRO A 51 1.50 -20.55 -2.64
N VAL A 52 0.79 -21.31 -1.80
CA VAL A 52 0.24 -20.82 -0.53
C VAL A 52 1.04 -21.44 0.61
N TYR A 53 1.64 -20.60 1.45
CA TYR A 53 2.41 -21.02 2.62
C TYR A 53 1.67 -20.67 3.92
N ALA A 54 2.02 -21.40 4.99
CA ALA A 54 1.52 -21.08 6.32
C ALA A 54 2.18 -19.77 6.81
N MET A 55 1.44 -18.96 7.55
CA MET A 55 1.98 -17.71 8.12
C MET A 55 3.18 -17.97 9.06
N ALA A 56 3.27 -19.15 9.67
CA ALA A 56 4.38 -19.53 10.54
C ALA A 56 5.72 -19.69 9.78
N ASP A 57 5.67 -19.89 8.46
CA ASP A 57 6.87 -20.08 7.63
C ASP A 57 7.39 -18.76 7.03
N VAL A 58 6.74 -17.63 7.33
CA VAL A 58 6.96 -16.36 6.62
C VAL A 58 8.42 -15.87 6.67
N GLU A 59 9.10 -16.04 7.81
CA GLU A 59 10.49 -15.59 8.00
C GLU A 59 11.47 -16.26 7.04
N GLN A 60 11.16 -17.47 6.54
CA GLN A 60 12.01 -18.22 5.61
C GLN A 60 12.14 -17.54 4.23
N TYR A 61 11.25 -16.59 3.92
CA TYR A 61 11.14 -15.96 2.60
C TYR A 61 11.65 -14.52 2.54
N GLN A 62 12.33 -14.03 3.60
CA GLN A 62 12.82 -12.65 3.69
C GLN A 62 13.72 -12.21 2.52
N ASP A 63 14.49 -13.14 1.94
CA ASP A 63 15.37 -12.86 0.78
C ASP A 63 14.65 -13.03 -0.58
N GLU A 64 13.46 -13.62 -0.57
CA GLU A 64 12.67 -13.93 -1.76
C GLU A 64 11.64 -12.83 -2.11
N VAL A 65 11.17 -12.08 -1.11
CA VAL A 65 10.10 -11.08 -1.25
C VAL A 65 10.68 -9.67 -1.20
N ASP A 66 10.41 -8.85 -2.21
CA ASP A 66 10.80 -7.44 -2.20
C ASP A 66 9.81 -6.59 -1.38
N VAL A 67 8.50 -6.86 -1.54
CA VAL A 67 7.41 -6.17 -0.84
C VAL A 67 6.29 -7.13 -0.45
N MET A 68 5.87 -7.07 0.81
CA MET A 68 4.72 -7.80 1.35
C MET A 68 3.49 -6.88 1.43
N ILE A 69 2.39 -7.25 0.76
CA ILE A 69 1.12 -6.52 0.86
C ILE A 69 0.27 -7.17 1.95
N LEU A 70 -0.05 -6.40 3.00
CA LEU A 70 -0.79 -6.85 4.17
C LEU A 70 -2.28 -6.67 3.94
N CYS A 71 -2.99 -7.79 3.83
CA CYS A 71 -4.42 -7.83 3.49
C CYS A 71 -5.30 -8.25 4.67
N GLY A 72 -4.78 -8.11 5.90
CA GLY A 72 -5.51 -8.35 7.14
C GLY A 72 -6.48 -7.21 7.49
N GLY A 73 -7.44 -7.47 8.38
CA GLY A 73 -8.34 -6.44 8.87
C GLY A 73 -7.72 -5.51 9.93
N SER A 74 -8.02 -4.21 9.88
CA SER A 74 -7.48 -3.19 10.79
C SER A 74 -7.82 -3.39 12.27
N LYS A 75 -8.89 -4.12 12.60
CA LYS A 75 -9.34 -4.29 13.98
C LYS A 75 -8.45 -5.23 14.79
N ALA A 76 -7.93 -6.29 14.16
CA ALA A 76 -7.26 -7.39 14.86
C ALA A 76 -5.99 -7.85 14.14
N ASP A 77 -6.00 -7.90 12.81
CA ASP A 77 -4.88 -8.49 12.08
C ASP A 77 -3.73 -7.49 11.94
N LEU A 78 -3.96 -6.32 11.34
CA LEU A 78 -2.89 -5.35 11.05
C LEU A 78 -2.16 -4.81 12.29
N PRO A 79 -2.79 -4.57 13.45
CA PRO A 79 -2.08 -4.18 14.66
C PRO A 79 -1.04 -5.19 15.14
N GLU A 80 -1.22 -6.48 14.85
CA GLU A 80 -0.28 -7.54 15.22
C GLU A 80 0.64 -7.90 14.05
N GLN A 81 0.06 -8.13 12.87
CA GLN A 81 0.77 -8.55 11.65
C GLN A 81 1.68 -7.47 11.10
N GLY A 82 1.28 -6.20 11.15
CA GLY A 82 2.05 -5.09 10.60
C GLY A 82 3.43 -5.00 11.25
N PRO A 83 3.53 -4.71 12.56
CA PRO A 83 4.81 -4.61 13.24
C PRO A 83 5.64 -5.90 13.21
N TYR A 84 5.00 -7.07 13.18
CA TYR A 84 5.71 -8.35 13.06
C TYR A 84 6.35 -8.52 11.68
N LEU A 85 5.57 -8.40 10.60
CA LEU A 85 6.06 -8.64 9.24
C LEU A 85 7.03 -7.57 8.75
N THR A 86 6.91 -6.33 9.23
CA THR A 86 7.87 -5.26 8.94
C THR A 86 9.28 -5.54 9.47
N GLN A 87 9.45 -6.46 10.42
CA GLN A 87 10.79 -6.89 10.87
C GLN A 87 11.57 -7.61 9.77
N PHE A 88 10.87 -8.20 8.79
CA PHE A 88 11.47 -9.04 7.76
C PHE A 88 11.29 -8.49 6.35
N PHE A 89 10.22 -7.73 6.11
CA PHE A 89 9.85 -7.26 4.78
C PHE A 89 9.61 -5.76 4.74
N ASN A 90 9.77 -5.18 3.55
CA ASN A 90 9.06 -3.94 3.23
C ASN A 90 7.56 -4.23 3.12
N THR A 91 6.72 -3.40 3.72
CA THR A 91 5.28 -3.68 3.81
C THR A 91 4.41 -2.57 3.23
N VAL A 92 3.24 -2.97 2.70
CA VAL A 92 2.14 -2.05 2.36
C VAL A 92 0.83 -2.50 3.01
N ASP A 93 0.31 -1.56 3.79
CA ASP A 93 -0.89 -1.44 4.57
C ASP A 93 -2.21 -0.92 3.98
N SER A 94 -3.38 -1.41 4.40
CA SER A 94 -4.66 -0.68 4.25
C SER A 94 -5.32 -0.33 5.59
N PHE A 95 -4.56 -0.08 6.66
CA PHE A 95 -5.12 0.25 7.98
C PHE A 95 -6.04 1.48 7.92
N ASP A 96 -7.29 1.32 8.35
CA ASP A 96 -8.37 2.31 8.16
C ASP A 96 -8.94 2.89 9.46
N THR A 97 -8.41 2.50 10.63
CA THR A 97 -8.90 3.01 11.91
C THR A 97 -8.28 4.38 12.22
N HIS A 98 -8.85 5.46 11.67
CA HIS A 98 -8.35 6.84 11.80
C HIS A 98 -7.96 7.24 13.23
N ALA A 99 -8.78 6.89 14.23
CA ALA A 99 -8.52 7.23 15.63
C ALA A 99 -7.22 6.61 16.19
N LYS A 100 -6.71 5.55 15.56
CA LYS A 100 -5.52 4.80 15.98
C LYS A 100 -4.36 4.89 14.98
N VAL A 101 -4.48 5.73 13.95
CA VAL A 101 -3.48 5.79 12.87
C VAL A 101 -2.08 6.14 13.40
N ASN A 102 -1.99 7.00 14.41
CA ASN A 102 -0.71 7.39 15.03
C ASN A 102 -0.11 6.25 15.88
N GLU A 103 -0.95 5.48 16.58
CA GLU A 103 -0.50 4.30 17.33
C GLU A 103 0.05 3.24 16.38
N HIS A 104 -0.67 2.98 15.28
CA HIS A 104 -0.26 2.07 14.22
C HIS A 104 1.03 2.53 13.53
N PHE A 105 1.12 3.83 13.20
CA PHE A 105 2.34 4.43 12.65
C PHE A 105 3.54 4.23 13.58
N ALA A 106 3.39 4.52 14.87
CA ALA A 106 4.48 4.41 15.84
C ALA A 106 4.99 2.96 15.96
N ALA A 107 4.08 1.98 15.99
CA ALA A 107 4.44 0.56 16.06
C ALA A 107 5.15 0.09 14.79
N LEU A 108 4.66 0.47 13.60
CA LEU A 108 5.32 0.17 12.34
C LEU A 108 6.68 0.87 12.22
N ASN A 109 6.78 2.12 12.64
CA ASN A 109 8.01 2.88 12.54
C ASN A 109 9.10 2.28 13.44
N ASP A 110 8.76 1.89 14.67
CA ASP A 110 9.71 1.20 15.56
C ASP A 110 10.25 -0.09 14.94
N ALA A 111 9.38 -0.92 14.35
CA ALA A 111 9.79 -2.13 13.66
C ALA A 111 10.66 -1.82 12.43
N ALA A 112 10.21 -0.91 11.56
CA ALA A 112 10.86 -0.54 10.31
C ALA A 112 12.24 0.07 10.52
N GLN A 113 12.40 0.92 11.54
CA GLN A 113 13.69 1.53 11.89
C GLN A 113 14.70 0.48 12.37
N LYS A 114 14.25 -0.53 13.12
CA LYS A 114 15.11 -1.61 13.64
C LYS A 114 15.54 -2.59 12.55
N SER A 115 14.65 -2.91 11.62
CA SER A 115 14.93 -3.86 10.53
C SER A 115 15.57 -3.22 9.30
N GLY A 116 15.53 -1.90 9.18
CA GLY A 116 15.97 -1.21 7.97
C GLY A 116 14.99 -1.37 6.80
N ASN A 117 13.73 -1.67 7.09
CA ASN A 117 12.67 -1.81 6.09
C ASN A 117 11.82 -0.54 5.99
N ILE A 118 10.97 -0.49 4.98
CA ILE A 118 9.90 0.50 4.84
C ILE A 118 8.57 -0.12 5.19
N ALA A 119 7.75 0.59 5.96
CA ALA A 119 6.36 0.21 6.22
C ALA A 119 5.42 1.32 5.77
N LEU A 120 4.76 1.14 4.62
CA LEU A 120 3.74 2.09 4.19
C LEU A 120 2.38 1.69 4.76
N LEU A 121 1.77 2.56 5.55
CA LEU A 121 0.47 2.29 6.16
C LEU A 121 -0.67 3.05 5.49
N ALA A 122 -1.88 2.55 5.73
CA ALA A 122 -3.12 3.26 5.44
C ALA A 122 -3.25 3.69 3.96
N ALA A 123 -2.76 2.87 3.03
CA ALA A 123 -2.99 3.07 1.61
C ALA A 123 -4.36 2.51 1.21
N GLY A 124 -5.11 3.32 0.47
CA GLY A 124 -6.46 2.99 0.05
C GLY A 124 -7.17 4.19 -0.54
N TRP A 125 -8.50 4.13 -0.54
CA TRP A 125 -9.32 5.26 -0.97
C TRP A 125 -9.49 6.27 0.19
N ASP A 126 -9.88 5.83 1.39
CA ASP A 126 -9.90 6.63 2.62
C ASP A 126 -9.69 5.73 3.86
N PRO A 127 -8.56 5.85 4.58
CA PRO A 127 -7.41 6.71 4.31
C PRO A 127 -6.72 6.45 2.96
N GLY A 128 -5.97 7.43 2.47
CA GLY A 128 -5.23 7.33 1.21
C GLY A 128 -5.57 8.45 0.22
N LEU A 129 -6.21 8.13 -0.91
CA LEU A 129 -6.50 9.12 -1.95
C LEU A 129 -7.35 10.29 -1.46
N ALA A 130 -8.38 10.05 -0.65
CA ALA A 130 -9.18 11.11 -0.04
C ALA A 130 -8.34 11.95 0.93
N SER A 131 -7.37 11.33 1.61
CA SER A 131 -6.46 12.04 2.52
C SER A 131 -5.53 12.99 1.75
N LEU A 132 -5.00 12.57 0.60
CA LEU A 132 -4.22 13.44 -0.30
C LEU A 132 -5.04 14.62 -0.81
N ASN A 133 -6.30 14.39 -1.21
CA ASN A 133 -7.17 15.47 -1.67
C ASN A 133 -7.52 16.47 -0.55
N ARG A 134 -7.75 15.99 0.69
CA ARG A 134 -7.92 16.88 1.85
C ARG A 134 -6.69 17.76 2.07
N LEU A 135 -5.49 17.16 2.03
CA LEU A 135 -4.22 17.91 2.12
C LEU A 135 -4.09 18.95 1.01
N PHE A 136 -4.33 18.60 -0.25
CA PHE A 136 -4.27 19.56 -1.36
C PHE A 136 -5.31 20.67 -1.22
N GLY A 137 -6.54 20.34 -0.83
CA GLY A 137 -7.60 21.32 -0.61
C GLY A 137 -7.21 22.35 0.44
N GLU A 138 -6.80 21.92 1.63
CA GLU A 138 -6.47 22.81 2.75
C GLU A 138 -5.18 23.60 2.52
N THR A 139 -4.21 23.05 1.79
CA THR A 139 -2.94 23.75 1.50
C THR A 139 -3.05 24.77 0.37
N ILE A 140 -3.86 24.49 -0.66
CA ILE A 140 -4.05 25.38 -1.82
C ILE A 140 -5.12 26.44 -1.52
N LEU A 141 -6.16 26.08 -0.77
CA LEU A 141 -7.29 26.94 -0.41
C LEU A 141 -7.44 27.08 1.13
N PRO A 142 -6.45 27.67 1.84
CA PRO A 142 -6.45 27.73 3.31
C PRO A 142 -7.62 28.52 3.92
N GLU A 143 -8.23 29.44 3.16
CA GLU A 143 -9.32 30.32 3.61
C GLU A 143 -10.69 29.93 3.01
N SER A 144 -10.83 28.80 2.30
CA SER A 144 -12.12 28.46 1.64
C SER A 144 -13.27 28.13 2.60
N ASN A 145 -12.98 27.92 3.89
CA ASN A 145 -13.97 27.61 4.93
C ASN A 145 -14.37 28.84 5.76
N THR A 146 -13.80 30.02 5.50
CA THR A 146 -14.24 31.25 6.18
C THR A 146 -15.40 31.85 5.39
N ASP A 147 -16.51 32.15 6.07
CA ASP A 147 -17.69 32.91 5.55
C ASP A 147 -17.34 34.35 5.13
N THR A 148 -16.06 34.63 4.86
CA THR A 148 -15.58 35.87 4.29
C THR A 148 -15.97 35.92 2.83
N ASP A 149 -16.77 36.92 2.49
CA ASP A 149 -17.29 37.25 1.16
C ASP A 149 -16.15 37.54 0.16
N THR A 150 -15.42 36.50 -0.25
CA THR A 150 -14.50 36.56 -1.37
C THR A 150 -15.33 36.40 -2.63
N GLN A 151 -15.35 37.43 -3.49
CA GLN A 151 -16.10 37.45 -4.76
C GLN A 151 -15.79 36.27 -5.71
N ASN A 152 -14.76 35.46 -5.42
CA ASN A 152 -14.28 34.37 -6.26
C ASN A 152 -14.28 33.01 -5.54
N LYS A 153 -15.45 32.36 -5.47
CA LYS A 153 -15.57 31.00 -4.91
C LYS A 153 -14.71 30.00 -5.70
N GLN A 154 -13.76 29.35 -5.02
CA GLN A 154 -12.91 28.29 -5.58
C GLN A 154 -13.35 26.92 -5.04
N ILE A 155 -13.33 25.89 -5.89
CA ILE A 155 -13.73 24.53 -5.53
C ILE A 155 -12.71 23.53 -6.09
N ILE A 156 -12.23 22.63 -5.23
CA ILE A 156 -11.46 21.44 -5.62
C ILE A 156 -12.34 20.24 -5.28
N GLU A 157 -12.68 19.43 -6.28
CA GLU A 157 -13.51 18.24 -6.10
C GLU A 157 -12.78 16.98 -6.60
N CYS A 158 -12.84 15.92 -5.80
CA CYS A 158 -12.43 14.58 -6.20
C CYS A 158 -13.54 13.62 -5.80
N SER A 159 -14.01 12.80 -6.75
CA SER A 159 -15.04 11.79 -6.51
C SER A 159 -14.60 10.43 -7.03
N LEU A 160 -15.06 9.37 -6.35
CA LEU A 160 -14.81 7.98 -6.71
C LEU A 160 -16.15 7.26 -6.87
N ALA A 161 -16.44 6.79 -8.08
CA ALA A 161 -17.59 5.93 -8.38
C ALA A 161 -17.10 4.50 -8.59
N LEU A 162 -17.18 3.66 -7.56
CA LEU A 162 -16.55 2.34 -7.53
C LEU A 162 -17.58 1.22 -7.66
N GLY A 163 -17.36 0.29 -8.60
CA GLY A 163 -18.11 -0.96 -8.65
C GLY A 163 -17.74 -1.92 -7.52
N SER A 164 -16.49 -1.88 -7.06
CA SER A 164 -15.99 -2.68 -5.93
C SER A 164 -14.95 -1.89 -5.13
N ASN A 165 -15.24 -1.67 -3.84
CA ASN A 165 -14.35 -0.91 -2.96
C ASN A 165 -13.03 -1.65 -2.66
N PHE A 166 -13.11 -2.97 -2.43
CA PHE A 166 -11.93 -3.76 -2.07
C PHE A 166 -11.00 -3.98 -3.27
N GLU A 167 -11.54 -4.12 -4.48
CA GLU A 167 -10.71 -4.21 -5.70
C GLU A 167 -9.99 -2.89 -5.97
N PHE A 168 -10.69 -1.76 -5.82
CA PHE A 168 -10.05 -0.46 -5.97
C PHE A 168 -8.95 -0.25 -4.92
N THR A 169 -9.22 -0.57 -3.66
CA THR A 169 -8.23 -0.51 -2.58
C THR A 169 -7.01 -1.38 -2.91
N ALA A 170 -7.20 -2.61 -3.39
CA ALA A 170 -6.10 -3.47 -3.81
C ALA A 170 -5.23 -2.85 -4.92
N ARG A 171 -5.84 -2.18 -5.91
CA ARG A 171 -5.09 -1.47 -6.97
C ARG A 171 -4.22 -0.36 -6.40
N VAL A 172 -4.73 0.37 -5.40
CA VAL A 172 -3.95 1.37 -4.68
C VAL A 172 -2.77 0.71 -3.97
N LEU A 173 -2.99 -0.38 -3.23
CA LEU A 173 -1.90 -1.10 -2.54
C LEU A 173 -0.80 -1.57 -3.50
N VAL A 174 -1.17 -2.14 -4.65
CA VAL A 174 -0.20 -2.58 -5.67
C VAL A 174 0.60 -1.40 -6.23
N ALA A 175 -0.02 -0.25 -6.46
CA ALA A 175 0.71 0.95 -6.89
C ALA A 175 1.69 1.45 -5.81
N TYR A 176 1.29 1.42 -4.54
CA TYR A 176 2.16 1.81 -3.43
C TYR A 176 3.26 0.79 -3.14
N ALA A 177 3.05 -0.51 -3.43
CA ALA A 177 4.12 -1.51 -3.36
C ALA A 177 5.29 -1.16 -4.28
N ARG A 178 5.00 -0.58 -5.46
CA ARG A 178 6.04 -0.05 -6.36
C ARG A 178 6.84 1.06 -5.72
N ALA A 179 6.16 2.00 -5.07
CA ALA A 179 6.81 3.11 -4.41
C ALA A 179 7.67 2.62 -3.24
N VAL A 180 7.16 1.73 -2.41
CA VAL A 180 7.89 1.10 -1.31
C VAL A 180 9.16 0.41 -1.81
N PHE A 181 9.09 -0.38 -2.87
CA PHE A 181 10.27 -0.99 -3.48
C PHE A 181 11.31 0.05 -3.91
N ARG A 182 10.87 1.13 -4.58
CA ARG A 182 11.78 2.19 -5.05
C ARG A 182 12.43 2.94 -3.89
N LEU A 183 11.66 3.26 -2.85
CA LEU A 183 12.15 3.95 -1.65
C LEU A 183 13.17 3.08 -0.90
N ALA A 184 12.91 1.78 -0.78
CA ALA A 184 13.85 0.85 -0.15
C ALA A 184 15.16 0.79 -0.94
N ARG A 185 15.08 0.76 -2.27
CA ARG A 185 16.26 0.82 -3.15
C ARG A 185 17.02 2.14 -3.10
N SER A 186 16.38 3.24 -2.68
CA SER A 186 17.08 4.50 -2.40
C SER A 186 17.67 4.59 -0.99
N GLY A 187 17.55 3.52 -0.19
CA GLY A 187 18.08 3.45 1.17
C GLY A 187 17.19 4.14 2.21
N GLU A 188 15.93 4.43 1.87
CA GLU A 188 14.97 4.90 2.86
C GLU A 188 14.49 3.76 3.76
N ILE A 189 14.16 4.11 5.01
CA ILE A 189 13.66 3.19 6.04
C ILE A 189 12.57 3.88 6.85
N GLY A 190 11.87 3.12 7.70
CA GLY A 190 10.85 3.64 8.61
C GLY A 190 9.43 3.58 8.06
N ALA A 191 8.47 4.00 8.88
CA ALA A 191 7.08 4.05 8.46
C ALA A 191 6.82 5.27 7.55
N LYS A 192 5.98 5.07 6.55
CA LYS A 192 5.57 6.08 5.56
C LYS A 192 4.06 6.08 5.41
N THR A 193 3.51 7.22 5.04
CA THR A 193 2.11 7.38 4.65
C THR A 193 2.03 7.76 3.18
N VAL A 194 0.81 7.86 2.66
CA VAL A 194 0.58 8.41 1.31
C VAL A 194 1.14 9.83 1.13
N PHE A 195 1.32 10.59 2.23
CA PHE A 195 1.87 11.95 2.19
C PHE A 195 3.38 11.99 1.94
N ASP A 196 4.08 10.89 2.25
CA ASP A 196 5.54 10.80 2.13
C ASP A 196 5.98 10.26 0.76
N VAL A 197 5.03 9.91 -0.11
CA VAL A 197 5.30 9.25 -1.39
C VAL A 197 5.05 10.21 -2.56
N ALA A 198 6.12 10.54 -3.28
CA ALA A 198 6.00 11.32 -4.51
C ALA A 198 5.22 10.54 -5.59
N PRO A 199 4.25 11.16 -6.30
CA PRO A 199 3.39 10.46 -7.28
C PRO A 199 4.14 9.71 -8.38
N GLY A 200 5.32 10.20 -8.78
CA GLY A 200 6.15 9.54 -9.80
C GLY A 200 6.62 8.14 -9.40
N LEU A 201 6.75 7.85 -8.10
CA LEU A 201 7.20 6.55 -7.59
C LEU A 201 6.16 5.44 -7.79
N LEU A 202 4.87 5.82 -7.91
CA LEU A 202 3.77 4.89 -8.13
C LEU A 202 3.77 4.31 -9.55
N SER A 203 4.44 4.97 -10.51
CA SER A 203 4.42 4.59 -11.91
C SER A 203 5.54 3.61 -12.28
N PRO A 204 5.30 2.65 -13.20
CA PRO A 204 6.37 1.89 -13.82
C PRO A 204 7.15 2.74 -14.85
N LYS A 205 6.60 3.87 -15.32
CA LYS A 205 7.23 4.73 -16.32
C LYS A 205 8.47 5.44 -15.75
N SER A 206 9.45 5.69 -16.61
CA SER A 206 10.60 6.51 -16.24
C SER A 206 10.21 7.98 -15.99
N PRO A 207 11.01 8.74 -15.22
CA PRO A 207 10.72 10.16 -14.98
C PRO A 207 10.62 11.01 -16.26
N SER A 208 11.39 10.69 -17.31
CA SER A 208 11.30 11.40 -18.60
C SER A 208 10.02 11.09 -19.36
N GLN A 209 9.53 9.84 -19.30
CA GLN A 209 8.22 9.48 -19.88
C GLN A 209 7.07 10.17 -19.15
N LEU A 210 7.10 10.19 -17.81
CA LEU A 210 6.09 10.90 -17.02
C LEU A 210 6.00 12.38 -17.40
N ARG A 211 7.15 13.08 -17.47
CA ARG A 211 7.20 14.48 -17.91
C ARG A 211 6.74 14.71 -19.34
N LYS A 212 6.88 13.72 -20.23
CA LYS A 212 6.47 13.84 -21.64
C LYS A 212 4.98 13.58 -21.83
N GLU A 213 4.39 12.72 -21.01
CA GLU A 213 3.04 12.18 -21.23
C GLU A 213 1.98 12.78 -20.29
N LEU A 214 2.36 13.27 -19.11
CA LEU A 214 1.43 13.71 -18.06
C LEU A 214 1.65 15.14 -17.54
N LEU A 215 2.64 15.88 -18.08
CA LEU A 215 2.89 17.30 -17.83
C LEU A 215 2.82 18.07 -19.14
#